data_AF-A0A9P6K9I9-F1
#
_entry.id   AF-A0A9P6K9I9-F1
#
_cell.length_a   1.000
_cell.length_b   1.000
_cell.length_c   1.000
_cell.angle_alpha   90.00
_cell.angle_beta   90.00
_cell.angle_gamma   90.00
#
_symmetry.space_group_name_H-M   'P 1'
#
loop_
_entity.id
_entity.type
_entity.pdbx_description
1 polymer ?
#
loop_
_entity_poly.entity_id
_entity_poly.type
_entity_poly.pdbx_seq_one_letter_code
_entity_poly.pdbx_strand_id
1 'polypeptide(L)'
;FQHLVDSGRIDSPDDDPQNSIGGQSESPNDVIQRQIQAKYYAGRSSGSAVSLTRVGLTALQLGLTIFSLILAASTSDGNGFKKGHRDYTGQAPPLTQSFQIIAWSYALALASVFVLRPAFATRFWIRPQLDLFYLVECGLLSWRLFHDSPIFNTPMAEWPFWLKLDNATWLVCLSLIWVSFVTPPYRPPKHPAKLREGEIPREPGSEYDSSICSQLTYSWVNPLVYLGFKRTVNDPDLPFLNIEDQTDFTLKQYRHKR
;
A
#
# COMPACT_ATOMS: atom_id res chain seq x y z
N PHE A 1 7.80 -10.79 79.65
CA PHE A 1 7.84 -11.98 80.53
C PHE A 1 7.53 -13.19 79.67
N GLN A 2 8.42 -14.18 79.71
CA GLN A 2 8.28 -15.59 79.26
C GLN A 2 7.89 -15.82 77.78
N HIS A 3 8.73 -16.33 76.88
CA HIS A 3 9.52 -17.57 76.86
C HIS A 3 8.67 -18.87 76.89
N LEU A 4 8.92 -19.72 75.88
CA LEU A 4 8.83 -21.20 75.85
C LEU A 4 7.45 -21.85 75.67
N VAL A 5 7.28 -22.64 74.60
CA VAL A 5 7.30 -24.13 74.59
C VAL A 5 6.59 -24.70 73.35
N ASP A 6 7.34 -25.54 72.62
CA ASP A 6 7.02 -26.78 71.89
C ASP A 6 5.64 -27.06 71.29
N SER A 7 5.63 -27.62 70.07
CA SER A 7 5.54 -29.09 69.87
C SER A 7 4.78 -29.48 68.60
N GLY A 8 5.40 -30.35 67.80
CA GLY A 8 4.75 -31.27 66.85
C GLY A 8 4.28 -30.66 65.53
N ARG A 9 4.15 -31.38 64.42
CA ARG A 9 4.44 -32.77 64.06
C ARG A 9 4.26 -32.82 62.54
N ILE A 10 5.08 -33.66 61.91
CA ILE A 10 5.11 -34.10 60.52
C ILE A 10 3.71 -34.36 59.95
N ASP A 11 3.42 -33.83 58.75
CA ASP A 11 2.60 -34.48 57.72
C ASP A 11 3.14 -34.10 56.33
N SER A 12 3.56 -35.13 55.58
CA SER A 12 3.96 -35.04 54.17
C SER A 12 2.74 -34.76 53.29
N PRO A 13 2.89 -33.91 52.26
CA PRO A 13 2.14 -34.06 51.03
C PRO A 13 3.04 -34.77 50.01
N ASP A 14 2.85 -36.09 49.90
CA ASP A 14 3.04 -36.77 48.62
C ASP A 14 1.98 -36.19 47.67
N ASP A 15 2.39 -35.35 46.73
CA ASP A 15 1.66 -35.09 45.50
C ASP A 15 2.68 -34.63 44.45
N ASP A 16 3.28 -35.62 43.80
CA ASP A 16 3.89 -35.43 42.49
C ASP A 16 2.82 -34.83 41.55
N PRO A 17 3.02 -33.63 40.98
CA PRO A 17 2.20 -33.21 39.87
C PRO A 17 2.59 -34.10 38.70
N GLN A 18 1.79 -35.15 38.47
CA GLN A 18 1.74 -35.83 37.19
C GLN A 18 1.60 -34.77 36.11
N ASN A 19 2.72 -34.53 35.43
CA ASN A 19 2.86 -33.71 34.26
C ASN A 19 2.08 -34.39 33.15
N SER A 20 0.74 -34.23 33.19
CA SER A 20 -0.13 -34.57 32.09
C SER A 20 0.17 -33.57 30.99
N ILE A 21 1.12 -33.94 30.14
CA ILE A 21 1.21 -33.44 28.77
C ILE A 21 -0.04 -33.98 28.07
N GLY A 22 -1.19 -33.40 28.43
CA GLY A 22 -2.39 -33.46 27.64
C GLY A 22 -2.08 -32.68 26.38
N GLY A 23 -1.58 -33.37 25.37
CA GLY A 23 -1.67 -32.89 24.00
C GLY A 23 -3.14 -32.69 23.71
N GLN A 24 -3.64 -31.47 23.96
CA GLN A 24 -4.89 -31.00 23.41
C GLN A 24 -4.76 -31.22 21.92
N SER A 25 -5.45 -32.25 21.43
CA SER A 25 -5.66 -32.50 20.01
C SER A 25 -6.27 -31.22 19.46
N GLU A 26 -5.42 -30.34 18.94
CA GLU A 26 -5.83 -29.12 18.27
C GLU A 26 -6.87 -29.50 17.23
N SER A 27 -8.08 -28.97 17.38
CA SER A 27 -9.13 -29.22 16.42
C SER A 27 -8.62 -28.76 15.04
N PRO A 28 -8.81 -29.54 13.97
CA PRO A 28 -8.43 -29.14 12.62
C PRO A 28 -8.95 -27.74 12.24
N ASN A 29 -10.08 -27.35 12.82
CA ASN A 29 -10.67 -26.02 12.65
C ASN A 29 -9.85 -24.90 13.29
N ASP A 30 -9.20 -25.15 14.43
CA ASP A 30 -8.36 -24.15 15.11
C ASP A 30 -7.07 -23.90 14.33
N VAL A 31 -6.50 -24.96 13.73
CA VAL A 31 -5.32 -24.85 12.87
C VAL A 31 -5.63 -24.03 11.61
N ILE A 32 -6.78 -24.27 10.98
CA ILE A 32 -7.23 -23.52 9.80
C ILE A 32 -7.48 -22.04 10.16
N GLN A 33 -8.15 -21.76 11.27
CA GLN A 33 -8.38 -20.39 11.71
C GLN A 33 -7.08 -19.63 11.99
N ARG A 34 -6.09 -20.27 12.62
CA ARG A 34 -4.77 -19.65 12.84
C ARG A 34 -4.04 -19.40 11.54
N GLN A 35 -4.11 -20.30 10.55
CA GLN A 35 -3.52 -20.06 9.23
C GLN A 35 -4.19 -18.89 8.50
N ILE A 36 -5.52 -18.78 8.56
CA ILE A 36 -6.27 -17.66 7.97
C ILE A 36 -5.89 -16.35 8.68
N GLN A 37 -5.82 -16.35 10.02
CA GLN A 37 -5.38 -15.18 10.79
C GLN A 37 -3.92 -14.82 10.47
N ALA A 38 -3.01 -15.78 10.37
CA ALA A 38 -1.61 -15.53 10.03
C ALA A 38 -1.47 -14.90 8.63
N LYS A 39 -2.18 -15.43 7.62
CA LYS A 39 -2.24 -14.81 6.28
C LYS A 39 -2.81 -13.40 6.33
N TYR A 40 -3.83 -13.17 7.17
CA TYR A 40 -4.44 -11.86 7.37
C TYR A 40 -3.48 -10.85 8.00
N TYR A 41 -2.73 -11.23 9.03
CA TYR A 41 -1.71 -10.38 9.65
C TYR A 41 -0.53 -10.11 8.71
N ALA A 42 -0.11 -11.11 7.93
CA ALA A 42 0.93 -10.94 6.91
C ALA A 42 0.50 -9.91 5.84
N GLY A 43 -0.74 -10.01 5.33
CA GLY A 43 -1.30 -9.04 4.38
C GLY A 43 -1.46 -7.62 4.95
N ARG A 44 -1.71 -7.49 6.25
CA ARG A 44 -1.78 -6.18 6.92
C ARG A 44 -0.41 -5.50 7.00
N SER A 45 0.64 -6.26 7.33
CA SER A 45 2.01 -5.74 7.46
C SER A 45 2.59 -5.25 6.11
N SER A 46 2.29 -5.97 5.02
CA SER A 46 2.72 -5.58 3.68
C SER A 46 2.03 -4.30 3.20
N GLY A 47 0.73 -4.15 3.48
CA GLY A 47 -0.02 -2.93 3.15
C GLY A 47 0.53 -1.67 3.83
N SER A 48 0.97 -1.77 5.09
CA SER A 48 1.57 -0.64 5.81
C SER A 48 2.97 -0.27 5.31
N ALA A 49 3.79 -1.24 4.93
CA ALA A 49 5.12 -0.97 4.39
C ALA A 49 5.00 -0.20 3.07
N VAL A 50 4.10 -0.63 2.20
CA VAL A 50 3.89 -0.02 0.88
C VAL A 50 3.30 1.39 0.99
N SER A 51 2.37 1.63 1.92
CA SER A 51 1.83 2.97 2.16
C SER A 51 2.89 3.93 2.71
N LEU A 52 3.81 3.44 3.55
CA LEU A 52 4.94 4.21 4.06
C LEU A 52 5.95 4.53 2.93
N THR A 53 6.24 3.58 2.04
CA THR A 53 7.07 3.81 0.85
C THR A 53 6.49 4.91 -0.02
N ARG A 54 5.17 4.92 -0.22
CA ARG A 54 4.47 5.95 -1.00
C ARG A 54 4.62 7.34 -0.36
N VAL A 55 4.47 7.46 0.96
CA VAL A 55 4.71 8.74 1.68
C VAL A 55 6.18 9.16 1.59
N GLY A 56 7.12 8.22 1.71
CA GLY A 56 8.54 8.51 1.57
C GLY A 56 8.89 9.04 0.18
N LEU A 57 8.35 8.42 -0.87
CA LEU A 57 8.58 8.84 -2.25
C LEU A 57 7.93 10.20 -2.57
N THR A 58 6.73 10.50 -2.06
CA THR A 58 6.14 11.83 -2.23
C THR A 58 6.90 12.92 -1.50
N ALA A 59 7.38 12.63 -0.29
CA ALA A 59 8.21 13.57 0.48
C ALA A 59 9.55 13.84 -0.24
N LEU A 60 10.17 12.79 -0.78
CA LEU A 60 11.40 12.92 -1.57
C LEU A 60 11.17 13.78 -2.83
N GLN A 61 10.05 13.58 -3.52
CA GLN A 61 9.70 14.38 -4.69
C GLN A 61 9.49 15.85 -4.34
N LEU A 62 8.76 16.13 -3.26
CA LEU A 62 8.61 17.50 -2.74
C LEU A 62 9.98 18.11 -2.42
N GLY A 63 10.86 17.35 -1.77
CA GLY A 63 12.23 17.76 -1.47
C GLY A 63 13.02 18.14 -2.74
N LEU A 64 12.93 17.34 -3.80
CA LEU A 64 13.56 17.63 -5.09
C LEU A 64 13.02 18.93 -5.72
N THR A 65 11.70 19.18 -5.65
CA THR A 65 11.10 20.41 -6.19
C THR A 65 11.49 21.67 -5.42
N ILE A 66 11.62 21.58 -4.09
CA ILE A 66 12.09 22.71 -3.27
C ILE A 66 13.58 22.96 -3.53
N PHE A 67 14.36 21.89 -3.62
CA PHE A 67 15.79 21.98 -3.91
C PHE A 67 16.05 22.61 -5.29
N SER A 68 15.29 22.23 -6.32
CA SER A 68 15.39 22.82 -7.65
C SER A 68 15.09 24.32 -7.65
N LEU A 69 14.07 24.75 -6.89
CA LEU A 69 13.72 26.16 -6.71
C LEU A 69 14.86 26.93 -6.02
N ILE A 70 15.41 26.41 -4.92
CA ILE A 70 16.51 27.07 -4.18
C ILE A 70 17.73 27.24 -5.07
N LEU A 71 18.08 26.18 -5.83
CA LEU A 71 19.21 26.24 -6.74
C LEU A 71 18.96 27.28 -7.84
N ALA A 72 17.72 27.44 -8.29
CA ALA A 72 17.37 28.37 -9.37
C ALA A 72 17.47 29.82 -8.88
N ALA A 73 16.95 30.07 -7.68
CA ALA A 73 17.07 31.37 -7.02
C ALA A 73 18.55 31.72 -6.73
N SER A 74 19.34 30.76 -6.22
CA SER A 74 20.77 30.99 -5.92
C SER A 74 21.59 31.32 -7.17
N THR A 75 21.29 30.71 -8.32
CA THR A 75 21.95 31.05 -9.59
C THR A 75 21.53 32.42 -10.14
N SER A 76 20.36 32.92 -9.76
CA SER A 76 19.85 34.23 -10.20
C SER A 76 20.53 35.39 -9.46
N ASP A 77 20.80 35.24 -8.16
CA ASP A 77 21.39 36.31 -7.34
C ASP A 77 22.90 36.48 -7.53
N GLY A 78 23.60 35.45 -8.03
CA GLY A 78 25.06 35.49 -8.23
C GLY A 78 25.54 36.24 -9.48
N ASN A 79 24.67 36.49 -10.47
CA ASN A 79 25.03 37.07 -11.76
C ASN A 79 24.43 38.47 -11.95
N GLY A 80 24.74 39.38 -11.03
CA GLY A 80 24.61 40.80 -11.26
C GLY A 80 25.70 41.33 -12.19
N PHE A 81 25.87 40.86 -13.44
CA PHE A 81 26.55 41.60 -14.52
C PHE A 81 26.50 40.81 -15.85
N LYS A 82 26.18 41.52 -16.93
CA LYS A 82 26.16 41.11 -18.36
C LYS A 82 24.91 40.37 -18.87
N LYS A 83 23.89 41.21 -19.05
CA LYS A 83 22.87 41.13 -20.10
C LYS A 83 23.57 40.97 -21.47
N GLY A 84 23.62 39.76 -22.01
CA GLY A 84 24.18 39.52 -23.35
C GLY A 84 24.30 38.06 -23.72
N HIS A 85 23.27 37.54 -24.40
CA HIS A 85 23.28 36.35 -25.26
C HIS A 85 23.68 35.00 -24.62
N ARG A 86 22.68 34.22 -24.21
CA ARG A 86 22.09 33.14 -25.01
C ARG A 86 21.01 32.41 -24.22
N ASP A 87 19.80 32.56 -24.71
CA ASP A 87 18.69 31.61 -24.73
C ASP A 87 19.05 30.17 -24.33
N TYR A 88 18.90 29.88 -23.04
CA TYR A 88 18.35 28.62 -22.58
C TYR A 88 17.13 28.96 -21.72
N THR A 89 16.05 29.29 -22.42
CA THR A 89 14.68 29.49 -21.92
C THR A 89 14.07 28.18 -21.41
N GLY A 90 14.75 27.53 -20.46
CA GLY A 90 14.25 26.34 -19.74
C GLY A 90 13.86 26.62 -18.29
N GLN A 91 14.09 27.84 -17.81
CA GLN A 91 13.73 28.25 -16.46
C GLN A 91 12.26 28.66 -16.45
N ALA A 92 11.41 27.71 -16.06
CA ALA A 92 9.97 27.91 -15.95
C ALA A 92 9.69 29.14 -15.04
N PRO A 93 8.69 29.97 -15.36
CA PRO A 93 8.44 31.21 -14.63
C PRO A 93 8.24 30.93 -13.14
N PRO A 94 8.65 31.83 -12.22
CA PRO A 94 8.65 31.59 -10.77
C PRO A 94 7.28 31.17 -10.21
N LEU A 95 6.19 31.53 -10.91
CA LEU A 95 4.83 31.08 -10.60
C LEU A 95 4.64 29.57 -10.81
N THR A 96 5.18 28.99 -11.88
CA THR A 96 5.04 27.54 -12.15
C THR A 96 5.72 26.68 -11.08
N GLN A 97 6.86 27.13 -10.57
CA GLN A 97 7.57 26.45 -9.48
C GLN A 97 6.77 26.55 -8.17
N SER A 98 6.17 27.70 -7.89
CA SER A 98 5.25 27.85 -6.74
C SER A 98 4.05 26.91 -6.83
N PHE A 99 3.42 26.80 -8.01
CA PHE A 99 2.32 25.86 -8.22
C PHE A 99 2.74 24.41 -8.04
N GLN A 100 3.93 24.04 -8.50
CA GLN A 100 4.46 22.69 -8.34
C GLN A 100 4.69 22.34 -6.87
N ILE A 101 5.22 23.26 -6.06
CA ILE A 101 5.38 23.05 -4.61
C ILE A 101 4.01 22.91 -3.91
N ILE A 102 3.03 23.73 -4.29
CA ILE A 102 1.67 23.63 -3.73
C ILE A 102 1.05 22.28 -4.12
N ALA A 103 1.21 21.84 -5.37
CA ALA A 103 0.70 20.56 -5.85
C ALA A 103 1.33 19.37 -5.11
N TRP A 104 2.66 19.36 -4.95
CA TRP A 104 3.35 18.27 -4.23
C TRP A 104 3.11 18.29 -2.73
N SER A 105 2.92 19.47 -2.12
CA SER A 105 2.53 19.57 -0.71
C SER A 105 1.10 19.05 -0.48
N TYR A 106 0.19 19.31 -1.41
CA TYR A 106 -1.15 18.72 -1.42
C TYR A 106 -1.09 17.18 -1.57
N ALA A 107 -0.29 16.66 -2.51
CA ALA A 107 -0.10 15.22 -2.68
C ALA A 107 0.50 14.56 -1.43
N LEU A 108 1.42 15.22 -0.74
CA LEU A 108 1.99 14.75 0.53
C LEU A 108 0.95 14.70 1.65
N ALA A 109 0.09 15.73 1.74
CA ALA A 109 -1.00 15.76 2.70
C ALA A 109 -1.99 14.60 2.46
N LEU A 110 -2.39 14.36 1.21
CA LEU A 110 -3.24 13.24 0.84
C LEU A 110 -2.60 11.88 1.16
N ALA A 111 -1.30 11.71 0.86
CA ALA A 111 -0.56 10.49 1.18
C ALA A 111 -0.49 10.25 2.70
N SER A 112 -0.31 11.31 3.48
CA SER A 112 -0.30 11.26 4.95
C SER A 112 -1.67 10.89 5.52
N VAL A 113 -2.75 11.46 4.98
CA VAL A 113 -4.13 11.10 5.36
C VAL A 113 -4.42 9.63 5.03
N PHE A 114 -3.90 9.12 3.90
CA PHE A 114 -4.03 7.72 3.54
C PHE A 114 -3.37 6.78 4.57
N VAL A 115 -2.19 7.13 5.08
CA VAL A 115 -1.50 6.34 6.12
C VAL A 115 -2.21 6.44 7.47
N LEU A 116 -2.61 7.64 7.88
CA LEU A 116 -3.19 7.89 9.21
C LEU A 116 -4.64 7.38 9.35
N ARG A 117 -5.44 7.49 8.29
CA ARG A 117 -6.87 7.14 8.30
C ARG A 117 -7.26 6.41 7.00
N PRO A 118 -6.82 5.16 6.83
CA PRO A 118 -7.05 4.45 5.58
C PRO A 118 -8.54 4.15 5.33
N ALA A 119 -9.36 4.00 6.37
CA ALA A 119 -10.81 3.85 6.26
C ALA A 119 -11.52 5.13 5.74
N PHE A 120 -10.98 6.31 6.05
CA PHE A 120 -11.48 7.57 5.51
C PHE A 120 -11.03 7.72 4.05
N ALA A 121 -9.80 7.35 3.75
CA ALA A 121 -9.24 7.47 2.42
C ALA A 121 -9.96 6.61 1.36
N THR A 122 -10.46 5.44 1.72
CA THR A 122 -11.30 4.61 0.86
C THR A 122 -12.67 5.23 0.59
N ARG A 123 -13.24 5.96 1.55
CA ARG A 123 -14.56 6.61 1.41
C ARG A 123 -14.51 7.82 0.46
N PHE A 124 -13.42 8.57 0.48
CA PHE A 124 -13.27 9.81 -0.28
C PHE A 124 -12.50 9.67 -1.59
N TRP A 125 -12.24 8.44 -2.07
CA TRP A 125 -11.53 8.21 -3.33
C TRP A 125 -10.16 8.91 -3.39
N ILE A 126 -9.51 9.10 -2.24
CA ILE A 126 -8.22 9.79 -2.11
C ILE A 126 -7.14 9.07 -2.93
N ARG A 127 -7.21 7.74 -2.98
CA ARG A 127 -6.25 6.93 -3.72
C ARG A 127 -6.35 7.12 -5.24
N PRO A 128 -7.51 6.97 -5.89
CA PRO A 128 -7.68 7.31 -7.30
C PRO A 128 -7.22 8.73 -7.66
N GLN A 129 -7.53 9.72 -6.81
CA GLN A 129 -7.10 11.11 -7.01
C GLN A 129 -5.57 11.24 -7.02
N LEU A 130 -4.91 10.59 -6.08
CA LEU A 130 -3.46 10.60 -5.93
C LEU A 130 -2.74 9.81 -7.04
N ASP A 131 -3.31 8.67 -7.47
CA ASP A 131 -2.79 7.88 -8.59
C ASP A 131 -2.95 8.66 -9.92
N LEU A 132 -4.08 9.35 -10.12
CA LEU A 132 -4.30 10.24 -11.26
C LEU A 132 -3.34 11.43 -11.26
N PHE A 133 -3.09 12.02 -10.08
CA PHE A 133 -2.11 13.09 -9.93
C PHE A 133 -0.71 12.64 -10.38
N TYR A 134 -0.25 11.45 -9.96
CA TYR A 134 1.04 10.93 -10.41
C TYR A 134 1.09 10.65 -11.90
N LEU A 135 0.01 10.14 -12.49
CA LEU A 135 -0.05 9.91 -13.94
C LEU A 135 0.06 11.22 -14.73
N VAL A 136 -0.67 12.25 -14.32
CA VAL A 136 -0.63 13.57 -14.96
C VAL A 136 0.76 14.19 -14.83
N GLU A 137 1.34 14.20 -13.62
CA GLU A 137 2.69 14.72 -13.38
C GLU A 137 3.75 13.95 -14.18
N CYS A 138 3.67 12.61 -14.22
CA CYS A 138 4.58 11.81 -15.02
C CYS A 138 4.43 12.11 -16.51
N GLY A 139 3.20 12.31 -17.00
CA GLY A 139 2.93 12.71 -18.38
C GLY A 139 3.53 14.07 -18.72
N LEU A 140 3.38 15.07 -17.83
CA LEU A 140 3.94 16.42 -18.00
C LEU A 140 5.47 16.40 -17.94
N LEU A 141 6.06 15.67 -16.99
CA LEU A 141 7.50 15.50 -16.90
C LEU A 141 8.05 14.79 -18.13
N SER A 142 7.40 13.72 -18.59
CA SER A 142 7.79 13.01 -19.81
C SER A 142 7.73 13.95 -21.01
N TRP A 143 6.63 14.69 -21.17
CA TRP A 143 6.48 15.67 -22.24
C TRP A 143 7.63 16.69 -22.23
N ARG A 144 7.92 17.30 -21.07
CA ARG A 144 9.02 18.26 -20.93
C ARG A 144 10.39 17.64 -21.24
N LEU A 145 10.64 16.44 -20.73
CA LEU A 145 11.90 15.74 -20.91
C LEU A 145 12.14 15.40 -22.39
N PHE A 146 11.12 14.91 -23.09
CA PHE A 146 11.22 14.48 -24.49
C PHE A 146 11.13 15.64 -25.50
N HIS A 147 10.41 16.71 -25.16
CA HIS A 147 10.23 17.86 -26.06
C HIS A 147 11.43 18.81 -26.02
N ASP A 148 11.98 19.09 -24.83
CA ASP A 148 12.96 20.18 -24.65
C ASP A 148 14.42 19.71 -24.60
N SER A 149 14.69 18.40 -24.51
CA SER A 149 16.03 17.93 -24.13
C SER A 149 16.83 17.26 -25.25
N PRO A 150 18.15 17.52 -25.37
CA PRO A 150 19.06 16.80 -26.27
C PRO A 150 19.41 15.38 -25.78
N ILE A 151 18.52 14.72 -25.02
CA ILE A 151 18.74 13.46 -24.31
C ILE A 151 19.21 12.33 -25.23
N PHE A 152 18.74 12.33 -26.48
CA PHE A 152 19.12 11.31 -27.45
C PHE A 152 20.51 11.51 -28.04
N ASN A 153 21.09 12.69 -27.89
CA ASN A 153 22.33 13.08 -28.58
C ASN A 153 23.54 13.19 -27.64
N THR A 154 23.35 13.24 -26.33
CA THR A 154 24.44 13.38 -25.36
C THR A 154 24.42 12.26 -24.31
N PRO A 155 25.57 11.66 -23.98
CA PRO A 155 25.65 10.66 -22.94
C PRO A 155 25.31 11.28 -21.57
N MET A 156 24.67 10.49 -20.70
CA MET A 156 24.15 10.93 -19.41
C MET A 156 25.21 11.60 -18.49
N ALA A 157 26.48 11.24 -18.68
CA ALA A 157 27.61 11.81 -17.94
C ALA A 157 27.75 13.33 -18.18
N GLU A 158 27.53 13.77 -19.42
CA GLU A 158 27.72 15.15 -19.88
C GLU A 158 26.51 16.04 -19.63
N TRP A 159 25.41 15.48 -19.10
CA TRP A 159 24.20 16.25 -18.86
C TRP A 159 24.43 17.36 -17.83
N PRO A 160 23.88 18.56 -18.07
CA PRO A 160 23.90 19.61 -17.07
C PRO A 160 23.16 19.14 -15.81
N PHE A 161 23.58 19.66 -14.65
CA PHE A 161 23.05 19.24 -13.36
C PHE A 161 21.51 19.31 -13.28
N TRP A 162 20.92 20.34 -13.88
CA TRP A 162 19.47 20.51 -13.98
C TRP A 162 18.75 19.36 -14.68
N LEU A 163 19.30 18.87 -15.79
CA LEU A 163 18.73 17.77 -16.55
C LEU A 163 18.85 16.45 -15.78
N LYS A 164 19.94 16.27 -15.02
CA LYS A 164 20.09 15.13 -14.10
C LYS A 164 19.03 15.17 -12.99
N LEU A 165 18.69 16.37 -12.48
CA LEU A 165 17.66 16.56 -11.48
C LEU A 165 16.26 16.25 -12.05
N ASP A 166 15.92 16.79 -13.22
CA ASP A 166 14.64 16.54 -13.89
C ASP A 166 14.46 15.04 -14.19
N ASN A 167 15.52 14.36 -14.62
CA ASN A 167 15.49 12.91 -14.82
C ASN A 167 15.30 12.14 -13.50
N ALA A 168 15.94 12.56 -12.41
CA ALA A 168 15.72 11.96 -11.09
C ALA A 168 14.25 12.13 -10.64
N THR A 169 13.70 13.33 -10.81
CA THR A 169 12.29 13.66 -10.54
C THR A 169 11.33 12.80 -11.38
N TRP A 170 11.67 12.54 -12.65
CA TRP A 170 10.92 11.64 -13.53
C TRP A 170 10.96 10.19 -13.05
N LEU A 171 12.14 9.67 -12.68
CA LEU A 171 12.30 8.31 -12.16
C LEU A 171 11.54 8.09 -10.84
N VAL A 172 11.49 9.08 -9.96
CA VAL A 172 10.71 9.04 -8.71
C VAL A 172 9.22 8.99 -9.02
N CYS A 173 8.72 9.78 -9.97
CA CYS A 173 7.33 9.71 -10.44
C CYS A 173 6.99 8.33 -11.03
N LEU A 174 7.88 7.76 -11.84
CA LEU A 174 7.68 6.43 -12.42
C LEU A 174 7.64 5.35 -11.32
N SER A 175 8.51 5.48 -10.31
CA SER A 175 8.51 4.61 -9.13
C SER A 175 7.23 4.74 -8.32
N LEU A 176 6.68 5.95 -8.16
CA LEU A 176 5.39 6.18 -7.51
C LEU A 176 4.25 5.47 -8.26
N ILE A 177 4.21 5.60 -9.58
CA ILE A 177 3.23 4.91 -10.44
C ILE A 177 3.38 3.39 -10.30
N TRP A 178 4.62 2.89 -10.35
CA TRP A 178 4.90 1.46 -10.16
C TRP A 178 4.40 0.96 -8.80
N VAL A 179 4.71 1.68 -7.73
CA VAL A 179 4.19 1.37 -6.39
C VAL A 179 2.66 1.40 -6.40
N SER A 180 2.03 2.37 -7.06
CA SER A 180 0.56 2.41 -7.20
C SER A 180 -0.04 1.20 -7.88
N PHE A 181 0.62 0.68 -8.91
CA PHE A 181 0.19 -0.54 -9.60
C PHE A 181 0.38 -1.80 -8.77
N VAL A 182 1.50 -1.91 -8.05
CA VAL A 182 1.83 -3.08 -7.23
C VAL A 182 1.02 -3.13 -5.93
N THR A 183 0.60 -1.97 -5.41
CA THR A 183 -0.16 -1.93 -4.16
C THR A 183 -1.57 -2.47 -4.37
N PRO A 184 -2.03 -3.51 -3.66
CA PRO A 184 -3.44 -3.91 -3.71
C PRO A 184 -4.34 -2.82 -3.09
N PRO A 185 -5.62 -2.70 -3.50
CA PRO A 185 -6.57 -1.77 -2.86
C PRO A 185 -6.65 -2.04 -1.35
N TYR A 186 -6.43 -1.02 -0.51
CA TYR A 186 -6.58 -1.16 0.94
C TYR A 186 -8.03 -1.48 1.25
N ARG A 187 -8.27 -2.55 2.01
CA ARG A 187 -9.58 -2.84 2.58
C ARG A 187 -9.59 -2.61 4.09
N PRO A 188 -10.63 -1.96 4.63
CA PRO A 188 -10.85 -1.97 6.07
C PRO A 188 -11.11 -3.42 6.52
N PRO A 189 -10.72 -3.79 7.75
CA PRO A 189 -11.04 -5.09 8.32
C PRO A 189 -12.53 -5.37 8.19
N LYS A 190 -12.93 -6.28 7.30
CA LYS A 190 -14.26 -6.87 7.39
C LYS A 190 -14.20 -7.81 8.58
N HIS A 191 -15.02 -7.55 9.61
CA HIS A 191 -15.14 -8.46 10.74
C HIS A 191 -15.39 -9.87 10.19
N PRO A 192 -14.74 -10.91 10.76
CA PRO A 192 -15.02 -12.27 10.36
C PRO A 192 -16.53 -12.47 10.47
N ALA A 193 -17.18 -12.75 9.34
CA ALA A 193 -18.59 -13.12 9.36
C ALA A 193 -18.70 -14.30 10.32
N LYS A 194 -19.61 -14.21 11.30
CA LYS A 194 -19.91 -15.34 12.17
C LYS A 194 -20.39 -16.47 11.25
N LEU A 195 -19.53 -17.47 11.04
CA LEU A 195 -19.87 -18.69 10.31
C LEU A 195 -21.14 -19.27 10.93
N ARG A 196 -22.13 -19.57 10.10
CA ARG A 196 -23.31 -20.30 10.58
C ARG A 196 -22.92 -21.75 10.87
N GLU A 197 -23.57 -22.38 11.85
CA GLU A 197 -23.36 -23.81 12.15
C GLU A 197 -23.57 -24.64 10.87
N GLY A 198 -22.54 -25.40 10.47
CA GLY A 198 -22.52 -26.20 9.24
C GLY A 198 -21.88 -25.53 8.01
N GLU A 199 -21.44 -24.27 8.10
CA GLU A 199 -20.78 -23.57 7.02
C GLU A 199 -19.27 -23.88 6.98
N ILE A 200 -18.78 -24.35 5.82
CA ILE A 200 -17.36 -24.64 5.61
C ILE A 200 -16.61 -23.30 5.54
N PRO A 201 -15.52 -23.10 6.32
CA PRO A 201 -14.72 -21.88 6.23
C PRO A 201 -14.09 -21.80 4.83
N ARG A 202 -14.58 -20.86 4.01
CA ARG A 202 -14.04 -20.57 2.67
C ARG A 202 -13.33 -19.23 2.69
N GLU A 203 -12.25 -19.12 1.93
CA GLU A 203 -11.59 -17.84 1.70
C GLU A 203 -12.50 -16.92 0.87
N PRO A 204 -12.56 -15.60 1.15
CA PRO A 204 -13.31 -14.67 0.33
C PRO A 204 -12.74 -14.60 -1.11
N GLY A 205 -13.61 -14.35 -2.10
CA GLY A 205 -13.21 -14.21 -3.49
C GLY A 205 -12.12 -13.16 -3.72
N SER A 206 -11.03 -13.57 -4.37
CA SER A 206 -9.85 -12.73 -4.65
C SER A 206 -10.08 -11.68 -5.74
N GLU A 207 -11.19 -11.76 -6.49
CA GLU A 207 -11.52 -10.89 -7.62
C GLU A 207 -11.46 -9.41 -7.25
N TYR A 208 -12.29 -9.02 -6.29
CA TYR A 208 -12.38 -7.65 -5.82
C TYR A 208 -11.22 -7.26 -4.90
N ASP A 209 -10.42 -8.23 -4.42
CA ASP A 209 -9.20 -8.02 -3.63
C ASP A 209 -7.96 -7.75 -4.50
N SER A 210 -8.08 -8.04 -5.80
CA SER A 210 -6.96 -7.95 -6.71
C SER A 210 -6.74 -6.53 -7.24
N SER A 211 -5.50 -6.23 -7.66
CA SER A 211 -5.17 -4.93 -8.27
C SER A 211 -5.97 -4.73 -9.57
N ILE A 212 -6.12 -3.48 -10.02
CA ILE A 212 -6.85 -3.16 -11.27
C ILE A 212 -6.30 -3.95 -12.46
N CYS A 213 -4.96 -4.05 -12.58
CA CYS A 213 -4.33 -4.88 -13.60
C CYS A 213 -4.69 -6.35 -13.44
N SER A 214 -4.76 -6.86 -12.21
CA SER A 214 -5.16 -8.24 -11.96
C SER A 214 -6.63 -8.49 -12.29
N GLN A 215 -7.51 -7.52 -12.08
CA GLN A 215 -8.91 -7.61 -12.51
C GLN A 215 -9.01 -7.62 -14.04
N LEU A 216 -8.30 -6.72 -14.73
CA LEU A 216 -8.28 -6.64 -16.19
C LEU A 216 -7.66 -7.87 -16.87
N THR A 217 -6.63 -8.44 -16.26
CA THR A 217 -5.93 -9.62 -16.80
C THR A 217 -6.44 -10.94 -16.22
N TYR A 218 -7.46 -10.90 -15.37
CA TYR A 218 -7.98 -12.05 -14.62
C TYR A 218 -6.91 -12.82 -13.83
N SER A 219 -5.78 -12.18 -13.49
CA SER A 219 -4.66 -12.87 -12.83
C SER A 219 -4.98 -13.32 -11.40
N TRP A 220 -6.09 -12.83 -10.82
CA TRP A 220 -6.59 -13.26 -9.52
C TRP A 220 -7.09 -14.71 -9.50
N VAL A 221 -7.34 -15.30 -10.67
CA VAL A 221 -7.74 -16.71 -10.84
C VAL A 221 -6.52 -17.65 -10.83
N ASN A 222 -5.31 -17.12 -11.07
CA ASN A 222 -4.08 -17.90 -11.21
C ASN A 222 -3.80 -18.87 -10.03
N PRO A 223 -4.01 -18.50 -8.75
CA PRO A 223 -3.82 -19.43 -7.63
C PRO A 223 -4.74 -20.65 -7.72
N LEU A 224 -5.99 -20.47 -8.18
CA LEU A 224 -6.96 -21.56 -8.34
C LEU A 224 -6.59 -22.47 -9.52
N VAL A 225 -6.14 -21.87 -10.64
CA VAL A 225 -5.63 -22.62 -11.81
C VAL A 225 -4.42 -23.47 -11.42
N TYR A 226 -3.48 -22.89 -10.68
CA TYR A 226 -2.30 -23.60 -10.20
C TYR A 226 -2.67 -24.74 -9.23
N LEU A 227 -3.65 -24.51 -8.36
CA LEU A 227 -4.15 -25.55 -7.46
C LEU A 227 -4.77 -26.71 -8.24
N GLY A 228 -5.56 -26.42 -9.28
CA GLY A 228 -6.13 -27.43 -10.18
C GLY A 228 -5.10 -28.18 -11.02
N PHE A 229 -3.97 -27.54 -11.34
CA PHE A 229 -2.84 -28.22 -11.99
C PHE A 229 -2.14 -29.20 -11.04
N LYS A 230 -2.01 -28.84 -9.75
CA LYS A 230 -1.30 -29.65 -8.75
C LYS A 230 -2.16 -30.79 -8.18
N ARG A 231 -3.47 -30.58 -8.01
CA ARG A 231 -4.41 -31.57 -7.45
C ARG A 231 -5.84 -31.32 -7.94
N THR A 232 -6.69 -32.33 -7.80
CA THR A 232 -8.14 -32.17 -8.03
C THR A 232 -8.71 -31.12 -7.08
N VAL A 233 -9.42 -30.14 -7.65
CA VAL A 233 -10.11 -29.08 -6.91
C VAL A 233 -11.35 -29.66 -6.25
N ASN A 234 -11.51 -29.45 -4.95
CA ASN A 234 -12.69 -29.86 -4.20
C ASN A 234 -13.50 -28.61 -3.78
N ASP A 235 -14.75 -28.84 -3.38
CA ASP A 235 -15.68 -27.79 -2.92
C ASP A 235 -15.16 -26.83 -1.82
N PRO A 236 -14.35 -27.25 -0.82
CA PRO A 236 -13.77 -26.31 0.15
C PRO A 236 -12.66 -25.42 -0.42
N ASP A 237 -12.09 -25.78 -1.57
CA ASP A 237 -11.02 -25.02 -2.22
C ASP A 237 -11.55 -23.83 -3.03
N LEU A 238 -12.86 -23.79 -3.26
CA LEU A 238 -13.52 -22.73 -3.99
C LEU A 238 -13.73 -21.49 -3.10
N PRO A 239 -13.41 -20.28 -3.61
CA PRO A 239 -13.66 -19.06 -2.88
C PRO A 239 -15.16 -18.80 -2.69
N PHE A 240 -15.51 -18.03 -1.66
CA PHE A 240 -16.89 -17.60 -1.42
C PHE A 240 -17.31 -16.53 -2.44
N LEU A 241 -18.57 -16.61 -2.91
CA LEU A 241 -19.17 -15.58 -3.75
C LEU A 241 -19.26 -14.25 -2.99
N ASN A 242 -19.08 -13.14 -3.71
CA ASN A 242 -19.28 -11.82 -3.12
C ASN A 242 -20.72 -11.64 -2.68
N ILE A 243 -20.92 -10.80 -1.68
CA ILE A 243 -22.24 -10.51 -1.11
C ILE A 243 -23.21 -10.01 -2.18
N GLU A 244 -22.71 -9.21 -3.13
CA GLU A 244 -23.48 -8.65 -4.24
C GLU A 244 -24.01 -9.72 -5.20
N ASP A 245 -23.25 -10.82 -5.37
CA ASP A 245 -23.58 -11.93 -6.26
C ASP A 245 -24.42 -13.01 -5.56
N GLN A 246 -24.61 -12.90 -4.24
CA GLN A 246 -25.41 -13.85 -3.48
C GLN A 246 -26.90 -13.65 -3.74
N THR A 247 -27.61 -14.78 -3.84
CA THR A 247 -29.06 -14.82 -4.08
C THR A 247 -29.84 -13.99 -3.07
N ASP A 248 -29.42 -14.00 -1.80
CA ASP A 248 -30.04 -13.24 -0.72
C ASP A 248 -29.98 -11.73 -0.95
N PHE A 249 -28.88 -11.22 -1.49
CA PHE A 249 -28.72 -9.80 -1.78
C PHE A 249 -29.57 -9.39 -2.97
N THR A 250 -29.50 -10.16 -4.07
CA THR A 250 -30.29 -9.92 -5.27
C THR A 250 -31.79 -9.99 -4.99
N LEU A 251 -32.24 -10.96 -4.19
CA LEU A 251 -33.64 -11.08 -3.77
C LEU A 251 -34.10 -9.90 -2.92
N LYS A 252 -33.26 -9.43 -1.98
CA LYS A 252 -33.56 -8.24 -1.17
C LYS A 252 -33.67 -6.99 -2.05
N GLN A 253 -32.74 -6.81 -3.00
CA GLN A 253 -32.76 -5.68 -3.91
C GLN A 253 -33.99 -5.70 -4.84
N TYR A 254 -34.37 -6.87 -5.34
CA TYR A 254 -35.56 -7.04 -6.16
C TYR A 254 -36.85 -6.75 -5.35
N ARG A 255 -36.96 -7.27 -4.13
CA ARG A 255 -38.11 -7.01 -3.25
C ARG A 255 -38.22 -5.54 -2.82
N HIS A 256 -37.11 -4.83 -2.69
CA HIS A 256 -37.12 -3.42 -2.28
C HIS A 256 -37.56 -2.46 -3.40
N LYS A 257 -37.45 -2.87 -4.67
CA LYS A 257 -37.86 -2.08 -5.84
C LYS A 257 -39.33 -2.28 -6.26
N ARG A 258 -40.06 -3.16 -5.57
CA ARG A 258 -41.46 -3.51 -5.86
C ARG A 258 -42.37 -2.94 -4.79
#